data_AF-A0A7S1WUH7-F1
#
_entry.id   AF-A0A7S1WUH7-F1
#
_cell.length_a   1.000
_cell.length_b   1.000
_cell.length_c   1.000
_cell.angle_alpha   90.00
_cell.angle_beta   90.00
_cell.angle_gamma   90.00
#
_symmetry.space_group_name_H-M   'P 1'
#
loop_
_entity.id
_entity.type
_entity.pdbx_description
1 polymer ?
#
loop_
_entity_poly.entity_id
_entity_poly.type
_entity_poly.pdbx_seq_one_letter_code
_entity_poly.pdbx_strand_id
1 'polypeptide(L)'
;KVDCFSAGVVMHFLFSLSSPFMALTVRDTLKKTHKFEIMLDEPAFADISDEFRGFLLALLSKRAATRPSAQEALDHQWLQPEGRPLNFASTIQSVDAGCTP
;
A
#
# COMPACT_ATOMS: atom_id res chain seq x y z
N LYS A 1 -1.29 -1.41 -15.28
CA LYS A 1 -0.60 -1.39 -13.96
C LYS A 1 -1.58 -1.82 -12.86
N VAL A 2 -2.08 -3.06 -12.87
CA VAL A 2 -3.16 -3.48 -11.95
C VAL A 2 -2.59 -3.96 -10.61
N ASP A 3 -1.42 -4.57 -10.62
CA ASP A 3 -0.78 -5.15 -9.43
C ASP A 3 -0.34 -4.08 -8.42
N CYS A 4 0.19 -2.94 -8.87
CA CYS A 4 0.52 -1.81 -7.99
C CYS A 4 -0.70 -1.26 -7.24
N PHE A 5 -1.89 -1.37 -7.84
CA PHE A 5 -3.12 -0.98 -7.18
C PHE A 5 -3.57 -2.00 -6.17
N SER A 6 -3.51 -3.29 -6.52
CA SER A 6 -3.75 -4.38 -5.57
C SER A 6 -2.82 -4.27 -4.36
N ALA A 7 -1.55 -3.92 -4.57
CA ALA A 7 -0.60 -3.65 -3.50
C ALA A 7 -1.04 -2.48 -2.60
N GLY A 8 -1.47 -1.35 -3.17
CA GLY A 8 -2.03 -0.24 -2.40
C GLY A 8 -3.28 -0.61 -1.59
N VAL A 9 -4.13 -1.49 -2.12
CA VAL A 9 -5.33 -1.98 -1.41
C VAL A 9 -4.95 -2.89 -0.24
N VAL A 10 -4.01 -3.81 -0.43
CA VAL A 10 -3.46 -4.65 0.65
C VAL A 10 -2.82 -3.76 1.72
N MET A 11 -2.08 -2.74 1.31
CA MET A 11 -1.43 -1.81 2.22
C MET A 11 -2.41 -1.00 3.06
N HIS A 12 -3.48 -0.47 2.45
CA HIS A 12 -4.57 0.16 3.19
C HIS A 12 -5.18 -0.80 4.21
N PHE A 13 -5.43 -2.04 3.81
CA PHE A 13 -5.99 -3.06 4.70
C PHE A 13 -5.06 -3.37 5.88
N LEU A 14 -3.74 -3.42 5.68
CA LEU A 14 -2.78 -3.66 6.76
C LEU A 14 -2.79 -2.55 7.82
N PHE A 15 -2.96 -1.30 7.42
CA PHE A 15 -2.93 -0.15 8.33
C PHE A 15 -4.26 0.09 9.04
N SER A 16 -5.37 0.01 8.30
CA SER A 16 -6.71 0.26 8.87
C SER A 16 -7.33 -0.98 9.49
N LEU A 17 -6.80 -2.18 9.16
CA LEU A 17 -7.47 -3.47 9.38
C LEU A 17 -8.91 -3.49 8.84
N SER A 18 -9.19 -2.59 7.88
CA SER A 18 -10.48 -2.31 7.29
C SER A 18 -10.34 -2.35 5.78
N SER A 19 -11.27 -3.03 5.12
CA SER A 19 -11.29 -3.03 3.65
C SER A 19 -11.91 -1.72 3.16
N PRO A 20 -11.21 -0.92 2.33
CA PRO A 20 -11.72 0.39 1.86
C PRO A 20 -12.98 0.27 0.99
N PHE A 21 -13.29 -0.93 0.49
CA PHE A 21 -14.44 -1.20 -0.37
C PHE A 21 -15.49 -2.11 0.29
N MET A 22 -15.39 -2.32 1.61
CA MET A 22 -16.39 -3.13 2.31
C MET A 22 -17.78 -2.50 2.18
N ALA A 23 -18.72 -3.30 1.68
CA ALA A 23 -20.13 -2.95 1.58
C ALA A 23 -20.95 -4.23 1.75
N LEU A 24 -22.22 -4.08 2.14
CA LEU A 24 -23.13 -5.21 2.39
C LEU A 24 -23.45 -6.02 1.13
N THR A 25 -23.23 -5.44 -0.05
CA THR A 25 -23.49 -6.13 -1.33
C THR A 25 -22.31 -5.97 -2.28
N VAL A 26 -22.06 -7.00 -3.10
CA VAL A 26 -21.04 -6.99 -4.18
C VAL A 26 -21.22 -5.80 -5.12
N ARG A 27 -22.48 -5.42 -5.41
CA ARG A 27 -22.81 -4.28 -6.26
C ARG A 27 -22.35 -2.96 -5.63
N ASP A 28 -22.51 -2.80 -4.33
CA ASP A 28 -22.11 -1.58 -3.63
C ASP A 28 -20.60 -1.53 -3.39
N THR A 29 -19.96 -2.68 -3.16
CA THR A 29 -18.49 -2.81 -3.18
C THR A 29 -17.95 -2.40 -4.54
N LEU A 30 -18.51 -2.92 -5.64
CA LEU A 30 -18.10 -2.57 -7.00
C LEU A 30 -18.30 -1.08 -7.30
N LYS A 31 -19.42 -0.49 -6.84
CA LYS A 31 -19.66 0.95 -6.94
C LYS A 31 -18.63 1.77 -6.17
N LYS A 32 -18.28 1.39 -4.93
CA LYS A 32 -17.23 2.06 -4.16
C LYS A 32 -15.87 1.95 -4.85
N THR A 33 -15.53 0.77 -5.36
CA THR A 33 -14.31 0.55 -6.15
C THR A 33 -14.29 1.41 -7.42
N HIS A 34 -15.42 1.54 -8.13
CA HIS A 34 -15.51 2.33 -9.35
C HIS A 34 -15.53 3.85 -9.10
N LYS A 35 -16.17 4.28 -8.00
CA LYS A 35 -16.17 5.69 -7.58
C LYS A 35 -14.81 6.14 -7.12
N PHE A 36 -14.04 5.24 -6.51
CA PHE A 36 -12.70 5.50 -6.02
C PHE A 36 -12.69 6.45 -4.80
N GLU A 37 -13.57 6.18 -3.84
CA GLU A 37 -13.67 6.91 -2.57
C GLU A 37 -12.88 6.15 -1.51
N ILE A 38 -11.56 6.39 -1.43
CA ILE A 38 -10.73 5.88 -0.33
C ILE A 38 -10.69 6.94 0.75
N MET A 39 -11.16 6.58 1.95
CA MET A 39 -11.14 7.47 3.10
C MET A 39 -9.84 7.25 3.88
N LEU A 40 -8.90 8.18 3.72
CA LEU A 40 -7.67 8.23 4.54
C LEU A 40 -7.83 9.13 5.77
N ASP A 41 -9.07 9.35 6.19
CA ASP A 41 -9.49 10.18 7.33
C ASP A 41 -9.87 9.30 8.55
N GLU A 42 -9.53 8.02 8.48
CA GLU A 42 -9.71 7.11 9.62
C GLU A 42 -8.63 7.38 10.69
N PRO A 43 -8.93 7.16 11.99
CA PRO A 43 -7.96 7.32 13.07
C PRO A 43 -6.66 6.52 12.85
N ALA A 44 -6.76 5.39 12.14
CA ALA A 44 -5.63 4.54 11.76
C ALA A 44 -4.58 5.27 10.88
N PHE A 45 -4.96 6.38 10.23
CA PHE A 45 -4.09 7.20 9.40
C PHE A 45 -3.77 8.57 10.03
N ALA A 46 -4.10 8.79 11.31
CA ALA A 46 -3.79 10.05 11.99
C ALA A 46 -2.28 10.25 12.21
N ASP A 47 -1.56 9.18 12.55
CA ASP A 47 -0.14 9.22 12.95
C ASP A 47 0.82 8.68 11.87
N ILE A 48 0.36 8.52 10.62
CA ILE A 48 1.24 8.09 9.53
C ILE A 48 2.01 9.27 8.94
N SER A 49 3.19 9.00 8.39
CA SER A 49 4.01 10.03 7.75
C SER A 49 3.39 10.52 6.43
N ASP A 50 3.68 11.76 6.06
CA ASP A 50 3.21 12.36 4.80
C ASP A 50 3.77 11.62 3.58
N GLU A 51 4.98 11.08 3.68
CA GLU A 51 5.60 10.26 2.64
C GLU A 51 4.83 8.95 2.42
N PHE A 52 4.38 8.31 3.51
CA PHE A 52 3.53 7.12 3.41
C PHE A 52 2.19 7.46 2.77
N ARG A 53 1.56 8.56 3.20
CA ARG A 53 0.28 9.03 2.65
C ARG A 53 0.40 9.30 1.14
N GLY A 54 1.46 9.98 0.73
CA GLY A 54 1.78 10.22 -0.68
C GLY A 54 2.00 8.92 -1.46
N PHE A 55 2.75 7.99 -0.90
CA PHE A 55 3.00 6.68 -1.51
C PHE A 55 1.69 5.89 -1.72
N LEU A 56 0.86 5.82 -0.68
CA LEU A 56 -0.40 5.10 -0.70
C LEU A 56 -1.36 5.68 -1.76
N LEU A 57 -1.46 7.01 -1.83
CA LEU A 57 -2.26 7.71 -2.85
C LEU A 57 -1.73 7.50 -4.28
N ALA A 58 -0.40 7.40 -4.46
CA ALA A 58 0.19 7.12 -5.76
C ALA A 58 -0.18 5.72 -6.27
N LEU A 59 -0.06 4.70 -5.42
CA LEU A 59 -0.47 3.32 -5.73
C LEU A 59 -1.97 3.22 -6.01
N LEU A 60 -2.74 3.93 -5.19
CA LEU A 60 -4.18 4.10 -5.27
C LEU A 60 -4.53 5.25 -6.23
N SER A 61 -3.84 5.40 -7.37
CA SER A 61 -4.30 6.33 -8.41
C SER A 61 -5.40 5.69 -9.26
N LYS A 62 -6.54 6.38 -9.44
CA LYS A 62 -7.66 5.90 -10.29
C LYS A 62 -7.24 5.66 -11.73
N ARG A 63 -6.44 6.57 -12.30
CA ARG A 63 -5.95 6.47 -13.68
C ARG A 63 -4.71 5.58 -13.73
N ALA A 64 -4.75 4.51 -14.53
CA ALA A 64 -3.60 3.63 -14.72
C ALA A 64 -2.37 4.36 -15.28
N ALA A 65 -2.56 5.45 -16.02
CA ALA A 65 -1.47 6.26 -16.58
C ALA A 65 -0.69 7.04 -15.51
N THR A 66 -1.34 7.50 -14.45
CA THR A 66 -0.71 8.28 -13.36
C THR A 66 -0.16 7.39 -12.26
N ARG A 67 -0.48 6.08 -12.28
CA ARG A 67 0.01 5.11 -11.31
C ARG A 67 1.48 4.78 -11.59
N PRO A 68 2.35 4.68 -10.57
CA PRO A 68 3.73 4.24 -10.77
C PRO A 68 3.77 2.78 -11.26
N SER A 69 4.80 2.44 -12.01
CA SER A 69 5.24 1.06 -12.22
C SER A 69 5.76 0.46 -10.92
N ALA A 70 5.95 -0.86 -10.89
CA ALA A 70 6.50 -1.54 -9.71
C ALA A 70 7.89 -1.00 -9.35
N GLN A 71 8.73 -0.70 -10.36
CA GLN A 71 10.05 -0.13 -10.14
C GLN A 71 9.96 1.29 -9.54
N GLU A 72 9.17 2.18 -10.16
CA GLU A 72 8.95 3.54 -9.65
C GLU A 72 8.36 3.54 -8.23
N ALA A 73 7.53 2.55 -7.88
CA ALA A 73 7.01 2.39 -6.53
C ALA A 73 8.10 1.96 -5.53
N LEU A 74 8.98 1.02 -5.91
CA LEU A 74 10.10 0.58 -5.07
C LEU A 74 11.11 1.70 -4.80
N ASP A 75 11.25 2.64 -5.74
CA ASP A 75 12.15 3.78 -5.64
C ASP A 75 11.52 4.98 -4.89
N HIS A 76 10.30 4.84 -4.38
CA HIS A 76 9.63 5.90 -3.62
C HIS A 76 10.35 6.16 -2.29
N GLN A 77 10.48 7.43 -1.91
CA GLN A 77 11.19 7.88 -0.70
C GLN A 77 10.70 7.19 0.58
N TRP A 78 9.43 6.82 0.66
CA TRP A 78 8.89 6.06 1.78
C TRP A 78 9.51 4.65 1.93
N LEU A 79 9.77 3.94 0.82
CA LEU A 79 10.42 2.62 0.83
C LEU A 79 11.94 2.70 0.88
N GLN A 80 12.52 3.77 0.33
CA GLN A 80 13.97 4.01 0.34
C GLN A 80 14.29 5.41 0.91
N PRO A 81 14.24 5.60 2.24
CA PRO A 81 14.44 6.91 2.86
C PRO A 81 15.81 7.56 2.59
N GLU A 82 16.81 6.82 2.08
CA GLU A 82 18.18 7.32 1.92
C GLU A 82 18.95 6.65 0.76
N GLY A 83 18.28 6.20 -0.31
CA GLY A 83 18.95 5.54 -1.45
C GLY A 83 19.72 4.26 -1.09
N ARG A 84 19.45 3.69 0.09
CA ARG A 84 19.93 2.37 0.47
C ARG A 84 19.04 1.34 -0.22
N PRO A 85 19.57 0.57 -1.17
CA PRO A 85 18.79 -0.50 -1.78
C PRO A 85 18.35 -1.45 -0.67
N LEU A 86 17.06 -1.83 -0.67
CA LEU A 86 16.54 -2.85 0.21
C LEU A 86 17.30 -4.16 -0.06
N ASN A 87 18.34 -4.44 0.74
CA ASN A 87 19.01 -5.72 0.73
C ASN A 87 18.11 -6.75 1.40
N PHE A 88 17.17 -7.28 0.63
CA PHE A 88 16.20 -8.27 1.08
C PHE A 88 16.89 -9.56 1.57
N ALA A 89 18.09 -9.86 1.07
CA ALA A 89 18.84 -11.06 1.45
C ALA A 89 19.32 -11.02 2.90
N SER A 90 19.75 -9.85 3.42
CA SER A 90 20.18 -9.74 4.81
C SER A 90 19.04 -9.74 5.82
N THR A 91 17.85 -9.24 5.44
CA THR A 91 16.72 -9.08 6.37
C THR A 91 15.96 -10.40 6.60
N ILE A 92 15.84 -11.26 5.60
CA ILE A 92 15.19 -12.57 5.78
C ILE A 92 16.09 -13.56 6.54
N GLN A 93 17.41 -13.50 6.38
CA GLN A 93 18.34 -14.32 7.16
C GLN A 93 18.27 -14.06 8.68
N SER A 94 17.87 -12.86 9.11
CA SER A 94 17.67 -12.56 10.54
C SER A 94 16.35 -13.09 11.12
N VAL A 95 15.37 -13.46 10.29
CA VAL A 95 14.08 -14.00 10.76
C VAL A 95 14.16 -15.50 11.03
N ASP A 96 14.89 -16.24 10.20
CA ASP A 96 15.09 -17.68 10.38
C ASP A 96 16.11 -18.04 11.48
N ALA A 97 16.90 -17.06 11.94
CA ALA A 97 17.89 -17.28 13.01
C ALA A 97 17.26 -17.55 14.40
N GLY A 98 15.93 -17.42 14.54
CA GLY A 98 15.19 -17.72 15.77
C GLY A 98 14.56 -19.12 15.81
N CYS A 99 14.68 -19.92 14.75
CA CYS A 99 14.12 -21.27 14.70
C CYS A 99 15.23 -22.29 14.47
N THR A 100 16.06 -22.51 15.49
CA THR A 100 16.88 -23.73 15.57
C THR A 100 16.07 -24.85 16.22
N PRO A 101 16.16 -26.10 15.72
CA PRO A 101 15.48 -27.26 16.31
C PRO A 101 15.98 -27.63 17.71
#